data_AF-A0A931Q942-F1
#
_entry.id   AF-A0A931Q942-F1
#
_cell.length_a   1.000
_cell.length_b   1.000
_cell.length_c   1.000
_cell.angle_alpha   90.00
_cell.angle_beta   90.00
_cell.angle_gamma   90.00
#
_symmetry.space_group_name_H-M   'P 1'
#
loop_
_entity.id
_entity.type
_entity.pdbx_description
1 polymer ?
#
loop_
_entity_poly.entity_id
_entity_poly.type
_entity_poly.pdbx_seq_one_letter_code
_entity_poly.pdbx_strand_id
1 'polypeptide(L)'
;MTRRVAIVPHTHWDREWYAPFQTFRLRLVALLDELLPRMETDPSYAHFLLDGQMAVIDDYLAIRPDAEPTLRTLNQAAAAPWRSATCPTCSDTLPRCPNC
;
A
#
# COMPACT_ATOMS: atom_id res chain seq x y z
N MET A 1 -18.73 -4.71 -32.13
CA MET A 1 -17.65 -5.29 -31.30
C MET A 1 -17.62 -4.55 -29.98
N THR A 2 -17.84 -5.24 -28.87
CA THR A 2 -17.79 -4.66 -27.53
C THR A 2 -16.33 -4.47 -27.13
N ARG A 3 -15.93 -3.24 -26.80
CA ARG A 3 -14.56 -2.91 -26.42
C ARG A 3 -14.44 -2.99 -24.90
N ARG A 4 -13.54 -3.82 -24.39
CA ARG A 4 -13.24 -3.85 -22.94
C ARG A 4 -12.39 -2.63 -22.59
N VAL A 5 -12.81 -1.91 -21.55
CA VAL A 5 -12.08 -0.79 -20.97
C VAL A 5 -11.79 -1.18 -19.53
N ALA A 6 -10.51 -1.19 -19.15
CA ALA A 6 -10.09 -1.38 -17.77
C ALA A 6 -9.87 0.00 -17.14
N ILE A 7 -10.48 0.24 -15.99
CA ILE A 7 -10.30 1.45 -15.20
C ILE A 7 -9.46 1.07 -13.98
N VAL A 8 -8.33 1.75 -13.79
CA VAL A 8 -7.43 1.52 -12.65
C VAL A 8 -7.38 2.79 -11.81
N PRO A 9 -8.08 2.83 -10.67
CA PRO A 9 -7.99 3.97 -9.78
C PRO A 9 -6.60 4.02 -9.14
N HIS A 10 -5.97 5.18 -9.22
CA HIS A 10 -4.66 5.44 -8.65
C HIS A 10 -4.59 6.88 -8.16
N THR A 11 -3.67 7.14 -7.23
CA THR A 11 -3.25 8.50 -6.92
C THR A 11 -1.78 8.63 -7.29
N HIS A 12 -1.41 9.73 -7.94
CA HIS A 12 -0.02 10.15 -7.99
C HIS A 12 0.32 10.80 -6.64
N TRP A 13 1.46 10.45 -6.05
CA TRP A 13 1.80 10.90 -4.70
C TRP A 13 3.24 11.40 -4.59
N ASP A 14 3.46 12.68 -4.83
CA ASP A 14 4.77 13.27 -4.55
C ASP A 14 5.05 13.26 -3.05
N ARG A 15 6.15 12.60 -2.64
CA ARG A 15 6.56 12.53 -1.23
C ARG A 15 6.89 13.90 -0.65
N GLU A 16 7.48 14.76 -1.47
CA GLU A 16 7.75 16.16 -1.16
C GLU A 16 7.73 16.99 -2.45
N TRP A 17 7.12 18.18 -2.38
CA TRP A 17 7.08 19.09 -3.52
C TRP A 17 6.95 20.56 -3.06
N TYR A 18 5.77 21.18 -3.19
CA TYR A 18 5.55 22.58 -2.82
C TYR A 18 5.33 22.81 -1.31
N ALA A 19 5.18 21.75 -0.53
CA ALA A 19 5.02 21.79 0.92
C ALA A 19 5.99 20.80 1.58
N PRO A 20 6.31 20.99 2.87
CA PRO A 20 7.23 20.11 3.58
C PRO A 20 6.71 18.67 3.63
N PHE A 21 7.64 17.71 3.66
CA PHE A 21 7.36 16.28 3.75
C PHE A 21 6.30 15.92 4.80
N GLN A 22 6.38 16.49 6.01
CA GLN A 22 5.43 16.17 7.08
C GLN A 22 3.99 16.60 6.75
N THR A 23 3.80 17.68 5.98
CA THR A 23 2.48 18.10 5.53
C THR A 23 1.90 17.12 4.52
N PHE A 24 2.71 16.64 3.57
CA PHE A 24 2.29 15.57 2.67
C PHE A 24 1.99 14.30 3.47
N ARG A 25 2.87 13.89 4.39
CA ARG A 25 2.68 12.69 5.20
C ARG A 25 1.36 12.68 5.98
N LEU A 26 0.95 13.81 6.56
CA LEU A 26 -0.37 13.90 7.23
C LEU A 26 -1.55 13.80 6.25
N ARG A 27 -1.43 14.38 5.06
CA ARG A 27 -2.45 14.26 4.00
C ARG A 27 -2.55 12.81 3.49
N LEU A 28 -1.41 12.11 3.40
CA LEU A 28 -1.37 10.70 3.03
C LEU A 28 -2.12 9.85 4.07
N VAL A 29 -1.87 10.10 5.35
CA VAL A 29 -2.58 9.41 6.44
C VAL A 29 -4.07 9.63 6.35
N ALA A 30 -4.52 10.88 6.16
CA ALA A 30 -5.93 11.18 6.00
C ALA A 30 -6.56 10.47 4.79
N LEU A 31 -5.85 10.44 3.64
CA LEU A 31 -6.29 9.72 2.44
C LEU A 31 -6.47 8.22 2.71
N LEU A 32 -5.48 7.58 3.35
CA LEU A 32 -5.49 6.15 3.60
C LEU A 32 -6.50 5.76 4.69
N ASP A 33 -6.62 6.55 5.76
CA ASP A 33 -7.65 6.36 6.79
C ASP A 33 -9.07 6.36 6.18
N GLU A 34 -9.27 7.15 5.12
CA GLU A 34 -10.53 7.23 4.39
C GLU A 34 -10.69 6.13 3.32
N LEU A 35 -9.59 5.67 2.73
CA LEU A 35 -9.60 4.69 1.65
C LEU A 35 -9.76 3.27 2.17
N LEU A 36 -9.02 2.89 3.22
CA LEU A 36 -8.97 1.49 3.70
C LEU A 36 -10.36 0.96 4.11
N PRO A 37 -11.20 1.69 4.88
CA PRO A 37 -12.53 1.21 5.23
C PRO A 37 -13.45 1.05 4.01
N ARG A 38 -13.28 1.90 2.98
CA ARG A 38 -14.05 1.80 1.73
C ARG A 38 -13.63 0.58 0.92
N MET A 39 -12.33 0.26 0.88
CA MET A 39 -11.82 -0.94 0.22
C MET A 39 -12.30 -2.23 0.91
N GLU A 40 -12.49 -2.22 2.23
CA GLU A 40 -13.02 -3.36 2.98
C GLU A 40 -14.53 -3.56 2.80
N THR A 41 -15.28 -2.46 2.63
CA THR A 41 -16.76 -2.48 2.61
C THR A 41 -17.36 -2.50 1.21
N ASP A 42 -16.69 -1.91 0.21
CA ASP A 42 -17.20 -1.77 -1.15
C ASP A 42 -16.38 -2.61 -2.14
N PRO A 43 -16.95 -3.70 -2.68
CA PRO A 43 -16.30 -4.55 -3.68
C PRO A 43 -15.92 -3.82 -4.98
N SER A 44 -16.54 -2.68 -5.29
CA SER A 44 -16.18 -1.88 -6.47
C SER A 44 -14.81 -1.19 -6.34
N TYR A 45 -14.32 -1.04 -5.11
CA TYR A 45 -13.00 -0.47 -4.77
C TYR A 45 -11.97 -1.54 -4.39
N ALA A 46 -12.16 -2.78 -4.83
CA ALA A 46 -11.28 -3.91 -4.48
C ALA A 46 -9.79 -3.69 -4.82
N HIS A 47 -9.47 -2.80 -5.76
CA HIS A 47 -8.11 -2.51 -6.18
C HIS A 47 -7.85 -1.01 -6.25
N PHE A 48 -6.74 -0.57 -5.67
CA PHE A 48 -6.26 0.81 -5.74
C PHE A 48 -4.73 0.83 -5.87
N LEU A 49 -4.21 1.61 -6.82
CA LEU A 49 -2.77 1.70 -7.07
C LEU A 49 -2.18 2.94 -6.36
N LEU A 50 -1.30 2.69 -5.38
CA LEU A 50 -0.58 3.73 -4.63
C LEU A 50 0.72 4.13 -5.34
N ASP A 51 0.58 4.71 -6.53
CA ASP A 51 1.65 5.33 -7.33
C ASP A 51 2.88 4.44 -7.65
N GLY A 52 2.77 3.12 -7.44
CA GLY A 52 3.86 2.17 -7.65
C GLY A 52 5.04 2.31 -6.67
N GLN A 53 4.89 3.08 -5.59
CA GLN A 53 5.93 3.33 -4.60
C GLN A 53 5.61 2.73 -3.25
N MET A 54 6.52 1.91 -2.74
CA MET A 54 6.38 1.25 -1.45
C MET A 54 6.63 2.17 -0.26
N ALA A 55 7.39 3.26 -0.46
CA ALA A 55 7.73 4.22 0.60
C ALA A 55 6.48 4.84 1.25
N VAL A 56 5.39 4.96 0.50
CA VAL A 56 4.09 5.48 0.96
C VAL A 56 3.52 4.62 2.09
N ILE A 57 3.64 3.30 1.99
CA ILE A 57 3.14 2.37 3.01
C ILE A 57 3.98 2.47 4.29
N ASP A 58 5.30 2.54 4.17
CA ASP A 58 6.19 2.68 5.32
C ASP A 58 5.97 4.03 6.04
N ASP A 59 5.78 5.12 5.28
CA ASP A 59 5.50 6.44 5.83
C ASP A 59 4.17 6.47 6.59
N TYR A 60 3.15 5.77 6.08
CA TYR A 60 1.85 5.62 6.73
C TYR A 60 1.94 4.77 8.01
N LEU A 61 2.56 3.58 7.94
CA LEU A 61 2.69 2.67 9.09
C LEU A 61 3.53 3.28 10.22
N ALA A 62 4.48 4.13 9.90
CA ALA A 62 5.25 4.85 10.92
C ALA A 62 4.43 5.94 11.67
N ILE A 63 3.18 6.22 11.26
CA ILE A 63 2.20 7.00 12.04
C ILE A 63 1.07 6.11 12.57
N ARG A 64 0.63 5.14 11.76
CA ARG A 64 -0.50 4.24 12.03
C ARG A 64 -0.05 2.77 12.01
N PRO A 65 0.71 2.30 13.00
CA PRO A 65 1.19 0.92 13.03
C PRO A 65 0.04 -0.09 13.11
N ASP A 66 -1.06 0.27 13.76
CA ASP A 66 -2.23 -0.59 13.95
C ASP A 66 -2.96 -0.95 12.65
N ALA A 67 -2.70 -0.24 11.55
CA ALA A 67 -3.29 -0.51 10.24
C ALA A 67 -2.56 -1.60 9.44
N GLU A 68 -1.43 -2.13 9.95
CA GLU A 68 -0.66 -3.19 9.30
C GLU A 68 -1.50 -4.45 8.98
N PRO A 69 -2.35 -4.97 9.88
CA PRO A 69 -3.13 -6.18 9.60
C PRO A 69 -4.13 -5.99 8.45
N THR A 70 -4.79 -4.83 8.40
CA THR A 70 -5.70 -4.46 7.31
C THR A 70 -4.96 -4.36 5.99
N LEU A 71 -3.84 -3.65 5.94
CA LEU A 71 -3.01 -3.55 4.75
C LEU A 71 -2.50 -4.92 4.28
N ARG A 72 -2.14 -5.81 5.21
CA ARG A 72 -1.75 -7.18 4.89
C ARG A 72 -2.87 -7.97 4.23
N THR A 73 -4.08 -7.83 4.75
CA THR A 73 -5.28 -8.51 4.24
C THR A 73 -5.63 -8.00 2.84
N LEU A 74 -5.68 -6.69 2.66
CA LEU A 74 -5.96 -6.06 1.36
C LEU A 74 -4.88 -6.36 0.33
N ASN A 75 -3.62 -6.43 0.76
CA ASN A 75 -2.55 -6.78 -0.15
C ASN A 75 -2.51 -8.28 -0.50
N GLN A 76 -2.98 -9.20 0.34
CA GLN A 76 -3.09 -10.60 -0.10
C GLN A 76 -4.12 -10.79 -1.22
N ALA A 77 -5.12 -9.91 -1.29
CA ALA A 77 -6.06 -9.83 -2.41
C ALA A 77 -5.44 -9.17 -3.67
N ALA A 78 -4.36 -8.40 -3.52
CA ALA A 78 -3.57 -7.85 -4.62
C ALA A 78 -2.42 -8.82 -4.96
N ALA A 79 -2.23 -9.19 -6.22
CA ALA A 79 -1.32 -10.26 -6.64
C ALA A 79 0.20 -10.03 -6.38
N ALA A 80 0.61 -9.01 -5.62
CA ALA A 80 2.01 -8.68 -5.35
C ALA A 80 2.26 -8.39 -3.86
N PRO A 81 3.11 -9.15 -3.13
CA PRO A 81 3.34 -8.97 -1.69
C PRO A 81 4.13 -7.69 -1.34
N TRP A 82 3.52 -6.81 -0.52
CA TRP A 82 4.05 -5.52 -0.01
C TRP A 82 5.23 -5.63 0.96
N ARG A 83 5.32 -6.72 1.73
CA ARG A 83 6.55 -7.14 2.40
C ARG A 83 6.89 -8.48 1.79
N SER A 84 8.03 -8.55 1.10
CA SER A 84 8.66 -9.78 0.65
C SER A 84 8.40 -10.88 1.66
N ALA A 85 7.93 -12.03 1.19
CA ALA A 85 7.79 -13.26 1.97
C ALA A 85 8.86 -13.31 3.06
N THR A 86 8.48 -13.00 4.30
CA THR A 86 9.30 -13.36 5.44
C THR A 86 9.28 -14.88 5.39
N CYS A 87 10.44 -15.48 5.12
CA CYS A 87 10.58 -16.92 5.20
C CYS A 87 10.03 -17.33 6.59
N PRO A 88 9.08 -18.28 6.70
CA PRO A 88 8.46 -18.61 7.98
C PRO A 88 9.47 -19.08 9.04
N THR A 89 10.72 -19.33 8.66
CA THR A 89 11.85 -19.67 9.52
C THR A 89 12.82 -18.53 9.83
N CYS A 90 12.79 -17.38 9.13
CA CYS A 90 13.79 -16.32 9.31
C CYS A 90 13.12 -14.94 9.33
N SER A 91 13.12 -14.29 10.50
CA SER A 91 12.56 -12.97 10.76
C SER A 91 13.43 -11.79 10.30
N ASP A 92 14.39 -12.01 9.39
CA ASP A 92 15.33 -10.96 8.95
C ASP A 92 15.17 -10.63 7.46
N THR A 93 15.01 -9.34 7.18
CA THR A 93 15.11 -8.74 5.84
C THR A 93 16.57 -8.54 5.46
N LEU A 94 17.20 -9.56 4.85
CA LEU A 94 18.52 -9.41 4.21
C LEU A 94 18.62 -10.20 2.88
N PRO A 95 19.44 -9.74 1.92
CA PRO A 95 19.35 -10.11 0.50
C PRO A 95 20.02 -11.45 0.14
N ARG A 96 20.44 -12.27 1.10
CA ARG A 96 21.13 -13.54 0.83
C ARG A 96 20.76 -14.61 1.85
N CYS A 97 19.64 -15.29 1.63
CA CYS A 97 19.39 -16.59 2.28
C CYS A 97 20.02 -17.70 1.41
N PRO A 98 20.88 -18.59 1.94
CA PRO A 98 21.57 -19.62 1.14
C PRO A 98 20.71 -20.85 0.82
N ASN A 99 19.47 -20.92 1.31
CA ASN A 99 18.57 -22.06 1.17
C ASN A 99 17.37 -21.78 0.24
N CYS A 100 17.53 -20.83 -0.70
CA CYS A 100 16.69 -20.66 -1.88
C CYS A 100 17.57 -20.72 -3.13
#